data_AF-A0A7S2BTT0-F1
#
_entry.id   AF-A0A7S2BTT0-F1
#
_cell.length_a   1.000
_cell.length_b   1.000
_cell.length_c   1.000
_cell.angle_alpha   90.00
_cell.angle_beta   90.00
_cell.angle_gamma   90.00
#
_symmetry.space_group_name_H-M   'P 1'
#
loop_
_entity.id
_entity.type
_entity.pdbx_description
1 polymer ?
#
loop_
_entity_poly.entity_id
_entity_poly.type
_entity_poly.pdbx_seq_one_letter_code
_entity_poly.pdbx_strand_id
1 'polypeptide(L)'
;GEFPVRRDLQKFTRYPVFVPSPTAAYNCHYDEAYLASKEGGPVPAGMEYAAPLLNSVLSAEVRGFCVLVMEYLSDACGVNRGDGKNTGGPDRTTIWGLQRPPMDGQDTVLRCAADTSFDELAPTLVPFYVTNAGSSVRVSVDPANSALVTALAELDVTVVAQSDAEFEATAASESLYNVIRPEALADNNNTSSLEQFPMVGQFVSLYFPMGHIKSTTVDDEAFVEYFSASEKWLKCVTK
;
A
#
# COMPACT_ATOMS: atom_id res chain seq x y z
N GLY A 1 -9.90 -16.74 3.72
CA GLY A 1 -10.98 -15.74 3.75
C GLY A 1 -10.33 -14.38 3.65
N GLU A 2 -10.90 -13.48 2.88
CA GLU A 2 -10.34 -12.14 2.64
C GLU A 2 -11.12 -11.08 3.40
N PHE A 3 -10.40 -10.11 3.94
CA PHE A 3 -11.00 -8.86 4.38
C PHE A 3 -10.78 -7.82 3.27
N PRO A 4 -11.83 -7.09 2.83
CA PRO A 4 -11.64 -6.00 1.88
C PRO A 4 -10.75 -4.93 2.51
N VAL A 5 -10.16 -4.06 1.68
CA VAL A 5 -9.39 -2.91 2.17
C VAL A 5 -10.22 -2.08 3.14
N ARG A 6 -9.55 -1.45 4.12
CA ARG A 6 -10.22 -0.93 5.32
C ARG A 6 -11.36 0.05 5.02
N ARG A 7 -11.17 0.94 4.04
CA ARG A 7 -12.17 1.94 3.61
C ARG A 7 -13.47 1.32 3.10
N ASP A 8 -13.43 0.08 2.63
CA ASP A 8 -14.56 -0.64 2.04
C ASP A 8 -15.24 -1.59 3.04
N LEU A 9 -14.69 -1.78 4.24
CA LEU A 9 -15.24 -2.71 5.26
C LEU A 9 -16.70 -2.39 5.63
N GLN A 10 -17.09 -1.11 5.64
CA GLN A 10 -18.47 -0.69 5.92
C GLN A 10 -19.49 -1.22 4.91
N LYS A 11 -19.07 -1.58 3.69
CA LYS A 11 -19.94 -2.12 2.64
C LYS A 11 -20.30 -3.59 2.89
N PHE A 12 -19.48 -4.31 3.66
CA PHE A 12 -19.56 -5.77 3.79
C PHE A 12 -19.84 -6.23 5.22
N THR A 13 -19.82 -5.33 6.21
CA THR A 13 -20.03 -5.67 7.62
C THR A 13 -21.11 -4.80 8.23
N ARG A 14 -22.09 -5.43 8.90
CA ARG A 14 -23.22 -4.74 9.56
C ARG A 14 -22.89 -4.26 10.97
N TYR A 15 -21.89 -4.88 11.59
CA TYR A 15 -21.36 -4.51 12.90
C TYR A 15 -19.96 -3.94 12.71
N PRO A 16 -19.52 -2.97 13.52
CA PRO A 16 -18.15 -2.48 13.46
C PRO A 16 -17.21 -3.67 13.61
N VAL A 17 -16.34 -3.87 12.62
CA VAL A 17 -15.22 -4.79 12.76
C VAL A 17 -14.34 -4.18 13.85
N PHE A 18 -14.44 -4.71 15.07
CA PHE A 18 -13.49 -4.42 16.13
C PHE A 18 -12.15 -4.99 15.68
N VAL A 19 -11.35 -4.16 15.01
CA VAL A 19 -9.95 -4.49 14.74
C VAL A 19 -9.25 -4.49 16.10
N PRO A 20 -8.59 -5.58 16.51
CA PRO A 20 -7.83 -5.62 17.76
C PRO A 20 -6.50 -4.86 17.62
N SER A 21 -6.47 -3.79 16.82
CA SER A 21 -5.40 -2.82 16.88
C SER A 21 -5.72 -1.84 18.01
N PRO A 22 -4.73 -1.44 18.82
CA PRO A 22 -4.96 -0.44 19.85
C PRO A 22 -5.53 0.81 19.17
N THR A 23 -6.70 1.27 19.63
CA THR A 23 -7.40 2.43 19.07
C THR A 23 -6.50 3.67 19.03
N ALA A 24 -5.50 3.72 19.92
CA ALA A 24 -4.45 4.72 19.95
C ALA A 24 -3.69 4.85 18.62
N ALA A 25 -3.37 3.75 17.93
CA ALA A 25 -2.60 3.81 16.68
C ALA A 25 -3.32 4.56 15.56
N TYR A 26 -4.65 4.67 15.62
CA TYR A 26 -5.45 5.49 14.69
C TYR A 26 -5.44 6.98 15.03
N ASN A 27 -5.14 7.30 16.29
CA ASN A 27 -5.03 8.67 16.80
C ASN A 27 -3.56 9.10 16.99
N CYS A 28 -2.63 8.34 16.42
CA CYS A 28 -1.20 8.62 16.44
C CYS A 28 -0.71 8.95 15.04
N HIS A 29 0.18 9.94 14.98
CA HIS A 29 0.93 10.30 13.79
C HIS A 29 2.42 10.33 14.14
N TYR A 30 3.26 10.17 13.13
CA TYR A 30 4.68 10.44 13.28
C TYR A 30 4.91 11.93 13.45
N ASP A 31 5.90 12.25 14.28
CA ASP A 31 6.44 13.58 14.41
C ASP A 31 7.28 13.94 13.18
N GLU A 32 7.14 15.16 12.66
CA GLU A 32 7.85 15.63 11.48
C GLU A 32 9.37 15.61 11.68
N ALA A 33 9.88 16.01 12.85
CA ALA A 33 11.32 16.01 13.11
C ALA A 33 11.87 14.57 13.16
N TYR A 34 11.07 13.62 13.67
CA TYR A 34 11.41 12.20 13.56
C TYR A 34 11.47 11.75 12.09
N LEU A 35 10.51 12.12 11.25
CA LEU A 35 10.52 11.74 9.83
C LEU A 35 11.68 12.38 9.06
N ALA A 36 11.94 13.66 9.25
CA ALA A 36 13.08 14.33 8.64
C ALA A 36 14.40 13.64 9.04
N SER A 37 14.51 13.14 10.28
CA SER A 37 15.70 12.36 10.72
C SER A 37 15.88 11.02 9.99
N LYS A 38 14.84 10.54 9.29
CA LYS A 38 14.83 9.29 8.51
C LYS A 38 15.09 9.49 7.02
N GLU A 39 15.14 10.72 6.51
CA GLU A 39 15.25 10.99 5.07
C GLU A 39 16.48 10.35 4.41
N GLY A 40 17.59 10.24 5.15
CA GLY A 40 18.85 9.66 4.72
C GLY A 40 19.11 8.26 5.31
N GLY A 41 18.06 7.63 5.87
CA GLY A 41 18.14 6.27 6.38
C GLY A 41 18.47 5.27 5.27
N PRO A 42 19.10 4.12 5.61
CA PRO A 42 19.34 3.08 4.64
C PRO A 42 18.00 2.53 4.14
N VAL A 43 17.85 2.47 2.82
CA VAL A 43 16.76 1.74 2.19
C VAL A 43 16.91 0.24 2.51
N PRO A 44 15.83 -0.52 2.75
CA PRO A 44 15.92 -1.96 2.98
C PRO A 44 16.65 -2.69 1.84
N ALA A 45 17.40 -3.73 2.20
CA ALA A 45 18.20 -4.49 1.24
C ALA A 45 17.34 -5.06 0.11
N GLY A 46 17.79 -4.89 -1.13
CA GLY A 46 17.07 -5.32 -2.33
C GLY A 46 16.04 -4.31 -2.87
N MET A 47 15.87 -3.15 -2.20
CA MET A 47 15.01 -2.06 -2.67
C MET A 47 15.81 -0.82 -3.12
N GLU A 48 17.13 -0.93 -3.31
CA GLU A 48 18.01 0.19 -3.68
C GLU A 48 17.62 0.84 -5.01
N TYR A 49 16.96 0.07 -5.89
CA TYR A 49 16.40 0.57 -7.16
C TYR A 49 15.33 1.66 -6.97
N ALA A 50 14.78 1.83 -5.77
CA ALA A 50 13.82 2.89 -5.45
C ALA A 50 14.47 4.25 -5.15
N ALA A 51 15.80 4.34 -5.17
CA ALA A 51 16.52 5.61 -4.98
C ALA A 51 16.05 6.74 -5.90
N PRO A 52 15.80 6.55 -7.22
CA PRO A 52 15.26 7.60 -8.09
C PRO A 52 13.90 8.12 -7.62
N LEU A 53 13.02 7.24 -7.13
CA LEU A 53 11.73 7.63 -6.57
C LEU A 53 11.94 8.52 -5.34
N LEU A 54 12.78 8.10 -4.39
CA LEU A 54 13.04 8.86 -3.15
C LEU A 54 13.74 10.20 -3.41
N ASN A 55 14.62 10.26 -4.40
CA ASN A 55 15.32 11.49 -4.79
C ASN A 55 14.39 12.52 -5.43
N SER A 56 13.30 12.08 -6.04
CA SER A 56 12.26 12.95 -6.62
C SER A 56 11.32 13.56 -5.56
N VAL A 57 11.34 13.04 -4.33
CA VAL A 57 10.62 13.64 -3.19
C VAL A 57 11.44 14.81 -2.64
N LEU A 58 10.84 15.99 -2.51
CA LEU A 58 11.52 17.22 -2.09
C LEU A 58 11.47 17.42 -0.57
N SER A 59 10.36 17.12 0.08
CA SER A 59 10.21 17.19 1.55
C SER A 59 10.99 16.07 2.25
N ALA A 60 11.80 16.46 3.23
CA ALA A 60 12.56 15.53 4.07
C ALA A 60 11.64 14.61 4.88
N GLU A 61 10.54 15.16 5.39
CA GLU A 61 9.53 14.45 6.18
C GLU A 61 8.81 13.41 5.32
N VAL A 62 8.38 13.78 4.11
CA VAL A 62 7.74 12.85 3.17
C VAL A 62 8.71 11.75 2.74
N ARG A 63 9.97 12.11 2.43
CA ARG A 63 10.99 11.12 2.07
C ARG A 63 11.24 10.15 3.22
N GLY A 64 11.38 10.65 4.44
CA GLY A 64 11.52 9.82 5.64
C GLY A 64 10.32 8.92 5.87
N PHE A 65 9.11 9.40 5.62
CA PHE A 65 7.90 8.58 5.69
C PHE A 65 7.91 7.46 4.64
N CYS A 66 8.30 7.74 3.40
CA CYS A 66 8.48 6.71 2.37
C CYS A 66 9.50 5.64 2.80
N VAL A 67 10.61 6.03 3.43
CA VAL A 67 11.59 5.08 3.98
C VAL A 67 10.94 4.18 5.05
N LEU A 68 10.18 4.74 5.99
CA LEU A 68 9.48 3.95 7.01
C LEU A 68 8.42 3.01 6.41
N VAL A 69 7.75 3.41 5.32
CA VAL A 69 6.82 2.54 4.59
C VAL A 69 7.56 1.36 3.98
N MET A 70 8.74 1.58 3.39
CA MET A 70 9.58 0.51 2.85
C MET A 70 10.09 -0.43 3.95
N GLU A 71 10.56 0.12 5.08
CA GLU A 71 10.96 -0.67 6.26
C GLU A 71 9.79 -1.55 6.75
N TYR A 72 8.60 -0.97 6.91
CA TYR A 72 7.41 -1.71 7.30
C TYR A 72 7.07 -2.82 6.32
N LEU A 73 7.10 -2.54 5.01
CA LEU A 73 6.80 -3.54 3.99
C LEU A 73 7.84 -4.66 3.96
N SER A 74 9.12 -4.36 4.22
CA SER A 74 10.17 -5.38 4.29
C SER A 74 9.94 -6.41 5.40
N ASP A 75 9.31 -5.99 6.52
CA ASP A 75 8.95 -6.86 7.64
C ASP A 75 7.56 -7.51 7.47
N ALA A 76 6.58 -6.73 6.98
CA ALA A 76 5.19 -7.16 6.90
C ALA A 76 4.86 -7.98 5.64
N CYS A 77 5.67 -7.89 4.58
CA CYS A 77 5.48 -8.68 3.37
C CYS A 77 5.97 -10.11 3.54
N GLY A 78 5.42 -11.00 2.72
CA GLY A 78 5.64 -12.43 2.85
C GLY A 78 4.61 -13.09 3.76
N VAL A 79 4.77 -14.39 3.91
CA VAL A 79 3.84 -15.24 4.65
C VAL A 79 4.36 -15.43 6.06
N ASN A 80 3.51 -15.11 7.04
CA ASN A 80 3.76 -15.43 8.43
C ASN A 80 3.06 -16.75 8.78
N ARG A 81 3.84 -17.70 9.30
CA ARG A 81 3.30 -18.94 9.84
C ARG A 81 2.71 -18.67 11.22
N GLY A 82 1.41 -18.90 11.37
CA GLY A 82 0.75 -18.94 12.66
C GLY A 82 0.73 -20.36 13.22
N ASP A 83 0.85 -20.49 14.54
CA ASP A 83 0.51 -21.71 15.25
C ASP A 83 -0.85 -21.57 15.95
N GLY A 84 -1.64 -22.65 15.96
CA GLY A 84 -2.88 -22.72 16.73
C GLY A 84 -2.66 -22.96 18.23
N LYS A 85 -1.44 -23.36 18.62
CA LYS A 85 -1.10 -23.96 19.93
C LYS A 85 -1.44 -23.04 21.10
N ASN A 86 -1.31 -21.74 20.91
CA ASN A 86 -1.55 -20.74 21.96
C ASN A 86 -2.87 -19.96 21.80
N THR A 87 -3.75 -20.38 20.89
CA THR A 87 -4.96 -19.61 20.53
C THR A 87 -6.26 -20.19 21.08
N GLY A 88 -6.19 -21.30 21.84
CA GLY A 88 -7.37 -22.01 22.35
C GLY A 88 -8.22 -22.71 21.28
N GLY A 89 -7.78 -22.68 20.02
CA GLY A 89 -8.36 -23.41 18.90
C GLY A 89 -7.60 -24.70 18.57
N PRO A 90 -8.06 -25.49 17.58
CA PRO A 90 -7.33 -26.67 17.11
C PRO A 90 -5.97 -26.29 16.52
N ASP A 91 -4.95 -27.12 16.78
CA ASP A 91 -3.60 -26.99 16.23
C ASP A 91 -3.62 -27.09 14.70
N ARG A 92 -3.79 -25.94 14.04
CA ARG A 92 -3.88 -25.85 12.59
C ARG A 92 -2.73 -25.04 12.05
N THR A 93 -2.15 -25.53 10.95
CA THR A 93 -1.17 -24.77 10.17
C THR A 93 -1.88 -23.58 9.54
N THR A 94 -1.48 -22.37 9.91
CA THR A 94 -2.09 -21.13 9.43
C THR A 94 -1.06 -20.28 8.74
N ILE A 95 -1.45 -19.66 7.62
CA ILE A 95 -0.71 -18.61 6.96
C ILE A 95 -1.52 -17.33 7.04
N TRP A 96 -0.87 -16.22 7.36
CA TRP A 96 -1.45 -14.88 7.33
C TRP A 96 -0.44 -13.87 6.79
N GLY A 97 -0.93 -12.73 6.30
CA GLY A 97 -0.09 -11.67 5.75
C GLY A 97 -0.88 -10.66 4.93
N LEU A 98 -0.17 -9.69 4.36
CA LEU A 98 -0.70 -8.77 3.36
C LEU A 98 -0.90 -9.49 2.02
N GLN A 99 -1.98 -9.16 1.33
CA GLN A 99 -2.31 -9.71 0.02
C GLN A 99 -2.31 -8.59 -1.02
N ARG A 100 -2.10 -8.95 -2.28
CA ARG A 100 -2.29 -8.04 -3.40
C ARG A 100 -3.77 -7.65 -3.51
N PRO A 101 -4.08 -6.49 -4.12
CA PRO A 101 -5.41 -6.24 -4.66
C PRO A 101 -5.85 -7.39 -5.60
N PRO A 102 -7.15 -7.49 -5.93
CA PRO A 102 -7.66 -8.50 -6.85
C PRO A 102 -6.82 -8.63 -8.12
N MET A 103 -6.51 -9.88 -8.47
CA MET A 103 -5.68 -10.22 -9.65
C MET A 103 -6.54 -10.59 -10.86
N ASP A 104 -7.75 -10.05 -10.95
CA ASP A 104 -8.73 -10.31 -12.01
C ASP A 104 -8.63 -9.33 -13.19
N GLY A 105 -7.51 -8.59 -13.27
CA GLY A 105 -7.23 -7.61 -14.32
C GLY A 105 -7.76 -6.21 -14.02
N GLN A 106 -8.26 -5.95 -12.81
CA GLN A 106 -8.70 -4.63 -12.38
C GLN A 106 -7.53 -3.82 -11.80
N ASP A 107 -7.32 -2.62 -12.31
CA ASP A 107 -6.24 -1.74 -11.85
C ASP A 107 -6.65 -0.88 -10.65
N THR A 108 -5.66 -0.58 -9.81
CA THR A 108 -5.68 0.59 -8.93
C THR A 108 -5.10 1.78 -9.68
N VAL A 109 -5.83 2.89 -9.74
CA VAL A 109 -5.39 4.11 -10.40
C VAL A 109 -5.06 5.19 -9.37
N LEU A 110 -3.83 5.71 -9.43
CA LEU A 110 -3.44 6.92 -8.71
C LEU A 110 -3.73 8.13 -9.60
N ARG A 111 -4.85 8.81 -9.36
CA ARG A 111 -5.29 9.97 -10.15
C ARG A 111 -4.69 11.25 -9.60
N CYS A 112 -3.80 11.86 -10.37
CA CYS A 112 -3.10 13.10 -10.04
C CYS A 112 -3.70 14.27 -10.83
N ALA A 113 -4.01 15.35 -10.14
CA ALA A 113 -4.51 16.60 -10.71
C ALA A 113 -3.38 17.44 -11.34
N ALA A 114 -3.77 18.57 -11.92
CA ALA A 114 -2.86 19.51 -12.61
C ALA A 114 -1.76 20.08 -11.68
N ASP A 115 -2.02 20.12 -10.38
CA ASP A 115 -1.16 20.70 -9.34
C ASP A 115 -0.61 19.67 -8.34
N THR A 116 -0.98 18.38 -8.47
CA THR A 116 -0.46 17.33 -7.60
C THR A 116 1.07 17.25 -7.70
N SER A 117 1.73 17.41 -6.56
CA SER A 117 3.17 17.31 -6.42
C SER A 117 3.63 15.84 -6.37
N PHE A 118 4.93 15.62 -6.64
CA PHE A 118 5.52 14.30 -6.46
C PHE A 118 5.48 13.86 -4.98
N ASP A 119 5.63 14.81 -4.05
CA ASP A 119 5.58 14.58 -2.61
C ASP A 119 4.21 14.05 -2.14
N GLU A 120 3.12 14.52 -2.74
CA GLU A 120 1.78 13.99 -2.45
C GLU A 120 1.58 12.58 -3.04
N LEU A 121 2.14 12.31 -4.22
CA LEU A 121 2.03 11.00 -4.87
C LEU A 121 2.86 9.92 -4.19
N ALA A 122 4.10 10.25 -3.83
CA ALA A 122 5.14 9.28 -3.51
C ALA A 122 4.74 8.29 -2.39
N PRO A 123 4.17 8.70 -1.25
CA PRO A 123 3.86 7.75 -0.19
C PRO A 123 2.81 6.72 -0.61
N THR A 124 1.87 7.11 -1.48
CA THR A 124 0.85 6.18 -2.01
C THR A 124 1.45 5.27 -3.10
N LEU A 125 2.38 5.79 -3.91
CA LEU A 125 3.02 5.03 -4.98
C LEU A 125 4.01 3.99 -4.45
N VAL A 126 4.80 4.32 -3.42
CA VAL A 126 5.86 3.46 -2.86
C VAL A 126 5.39 2.03 -2.59
N PRO A 127 4.27 1.79 -1.87
CA PRO A 127 3.83 0.43 -1.59
C PRO A 127 3.60 -0.44 -2.82
N PHE A 128 3.12 0.13 -3.92
CA PHE A 128 2.95 -0.61 -5.17
C PHE A 128 4.28 -0.77 -5.91
N TYR A 129 5.12 0.28 -5.90
CA TYR A 129 6.41 0.28 -6.59
C TYR A 129 7.41 -0.73 -6.01
N VAL A 130 7.38 -0.95 -4.69
CA VAL A 130 8.33 -1.83 -3.99
C VAL A 130 7.84 -3.27 -3.84
N THR A 131 6.65 -3.59 -4.34
CA THR A 131 6.03 -4.91 -4.18
C THR A 131 5.56 -5.50 -5.50
N ASN A 132 5.18 -6.77 -5.48
CA ASN A 132 4.59 -7.47 -6.62
C ASN A 132 3.19 -6.95 -7.00
N ALA A 133 2.65 -5.95 -6.29
CA ALA A 133 1.45 -5.23 -6.69
C ALA A 133 1.71 -4.12 -7.74
N GLY A 134 2.97 -3.85 -8.10
CA GLY A 134 3.32 -2.85 -9.11
C GLY A 134 2.66 -3.09 -10.47
N SER A 135 2.39 -4.34 -10.84
CA SER A 135 1.70 -4.66 -12.10
C SER A 135 0.20 -4.35 -12.09
N SER A 136 -0.37 -4.01 -10.93
CA SER A 136 -1.80 -3.71 -10.75
C SER A 136 -2.03 -2.23 -10.40
N VAL A 137 -1.02 -1.38 -10.58
CA VAL A 137 -1.12 0.06 -10.39
C VAL A 137 -0.78 0.79 -11.68
N ARG A 138 -1.49 1.88 -11.93
CA ARG A 138 -1.13 2.89 -12.94
C ARG A 138 -1.35 4.29 -12.38
N VAL A 139 -0.55 5.26 -12.84
CA VAL A 139 -0.70 6.66 -12.48
C VAL A 139 -1.37 7.40 -13.63
N SER A 140 -2.54 7.97 -13.38
CA SER A 140 -3.23 8.84 -14.34
C SER A 140 -2.91 10.29 -13.96
N VAL A 141 -2.27 11.04 -14.86
CA VAL A 141 -1.80 12.41 -14.58
C VAL A 141 -2.51 13.39 -15.51
N ASP A 142 -2.99 14.50 -14.98
CA ASP A 142 -3.48 15.60 -15.80
C ASP A 142 -2.37 16.12 -16.74
N PRO A 143 -2.61 16.25 -18.06
CA PRO A 143 -1.61 16.71 -19.02
C PRO A 143 -1.02 18.10 -18.73
N ALA A 144 -1.72 18.94 -17.95
CA ALA A 144 -1.20 20.22 -17.51
C ALA A 144 -0.02 20.08 -16.53
N ASN A 145 0.12 18.93 -15.86
CA ASN A 145 1.20 18.62 -14.91
C ASN A 145 2.40 17.95 -15.60
N SER A 146 3.05 18.69 -16.49
CA SER A 146 4.21 18.18 -17.25
C SER A 146 5.40 17.81 -16.37
N ALA A 147 5.55 18.47 -15.22
CA ALA A 147 6.60 18.18 -14.25
C ALA A 147 6.46 16.77 -13.66
N LEU A 148 5.26 16.41 -13.19
CA LEU A 148 5.00 15.09 -12.64
C LEU A 148 5.13 13.98 -13.69
N VAL A 149 4.64 14.21 -14.92
CA VAL A 149 4.81 13.27 -16.04
C VAL A 149 6.30 13.00 -16.31
N THR A 150 7.13 14.05 -16.30
CA THR A 150 8.57 13.92 -16.52
C THR A 150 9.25 13.15 -15.39
N ALA A 151 8.92 13.47 -14.13
CA ALA A 151 9.49 12.77 -12.97
C ALA A 151 9.13 11.27 -12.95
N LEU A 152 7.91 10.92 -13.38
CA LEU A 152 7.47 9.53 -13.45
C LEU A 152 8.08 8.76 -14.62
N ALA A 153 8.50 9.43 -15.70
CA ALA A 153 9.12 8.77 -16.86
C ALA A 153 10.49 8.14 -16.53
N GLU A 154 11.15 8.61 -15.47
CA GLU A 154 12.38 8.01 -14.95
C GLU A 154 12.13 6.75 -14.11
N LEU A 155 10.87 6.46 -13.80
CA LEU A 155 10.45 5.31 -13.02
C LEU A 155 9.82 4.24 -13.91
N ASP A 156 10.06 2.99 -13.55
CA ASP A 156 9.39 1.83 -14.15
C ASP A 156 7.95 1.69 -13.60
N VAL A 157 7.09 2.64 -13.99
CA VAL A 157 5.67 2.74 -13.60
C VAL A 157 4.82 3.03 -14.83
N THR A 158 3.63 2.42 -14.91
CA THR A 158 2.66 2.72 -15.97
C THR A 158 2.05 4.10 -15.74
N VAL A 159 2.32 5.05 -16.64
CA VAL A 159 1.78 6.42 -16.60
C VAL A 159 0.85 6.66 -17.78
N VAL A 160 -0.30 7.28 -17.53
CA VAL A 160 -1.27 7.66 -18.56
C VAL A 160 -1.59 9.15 -18.39
N ALA A 161 -1.31 9.97 -19.41
CA ALA A 161 -1.69 11.38 -19.42
C ALA A 161 -3.15 11.53 -19.89
N GLN A 162 -4.03 11.98 -19.01
CA GLN A 162 -5.47 12.11 -19.24
C GLN A 162 -6.04 13.31 -18.48
N SER A 163 -6.86 14.13 -19.13
CA SER A 163 -7.65 15.14 -18.43
C SER A 163 -8.69 14.50 -17.50
N ASP A 164 -9.27 15.27 -16.58
CA ASP A 164 -10.31 14.75 -15.69
C ASP A 164 -11.51 14.19 -16.47
N ALA A 165 -11.94 14.87 -17.54
CA ALA A 165 -13.07 14.40 -18.34
C ALA A 165 -12.78 13.06 -19.04
N GLU A 166 -11.56 12.88 -19.55
CA GLU A 166 -11.13 11.61 -20.14
C GLU A 166 -11.02 10.51 -19.08
N PHE A 167 -10.47 10.83 -17.92
CA PHE A 167 -10.37 9.89 -16.81
C PHE A 167 -11.75 9.43 -16.33
N GLU A 168 -12.71 10.33 -16.14
CA GLU A 168 -14.07 9.95 -15.71
C GLU A 168 -14.77 9.07 -16.77
N ALA A 169 -14.55 9.33 -18.06
CA ALA A 169 -15.07 8.45 -19.13
C ALA A 169 -14.42 7.05 -19.11
N THR A 170 -13.11 6.97 -18.84
CA THR A 170 -12.40 5.69 -18.64
C THR A 170 -12.91 4.98 -17.38
N ALA A 171 -13.01 5.67 -16.24
CA ALA A 171 -13.47 5.10 -14.98
C ALA A 171 -14.93 4.61 -15.04
N ALA A 172 -15.76 5.22 -15.87
CA ALA A 172 -17.14 4.77 -16.10
C ALA A 172 -17.24 3.55 -17.03
N SER A 173 -16.23 3.30 -17.87
CA SER A 173 -16.24 2.21 -18.86
C SER A 173 -15.39 1.00 -18.46
N GLU A 174 -14.35 1.21 -17.65
CA GLU A 174 -13.47 0.17 -17.13
C GLU A 174 -13.89 -0.25 -15.72
N SER A 175 -13.75 -1.54 -15.40
CA SER A 175 -13.91 -2.04 -14.03
C SER A 175 -12.63 -1.80 -13.24
N LEU A 176 -12.46 -0.58 -12.72
CA LEU A 176 -11.33 -0.25 -11.85
C LEU A 176 -11.55 -0.83 -10.46
N TYR A 177 -10.51 -1.40 -9.86
CA TYR A 177 -10.59 -1.86 -8.47
C TYR A 177 -10.67 -0.68 -7.51
N ASN A 178 -9.83 0.33 -7.78
CA ASN A 178 -9.64 1.46 -6.89
C ASN A 178 -9.21 2.70 -7.68
N VAL A 179 -9.76 3.86 -7.32
CA VAL A 179 -9.24 5.18 -7.68
C VAL A 179 -8.79 5.88 -6.40
N ILE A 180 -7.52 6.28 -6.35
CA ILE A 180 -6.90 6.99 -5.22
C ILE A 180 -6.45 8.36 -5.72
N ARG A 181 -6.84 9.41 -5.02
CA ARG A 181 -6.35 10.77 -5.26
C ARG A 181 -5.30 11.07 -4.18
N PRO A 182 -4.00 11.27 -4.54
CA PRO A 182 -2.92 11.34 -3.55
C PRO A 182 -2.99 12.52 -2.57
N GLU A 183 -3.72 13.57 -2.92
CA GLU A 183 -4.14 14.67 -2.03
C GLU A 183 -4.75 14.14 -0.69
N ALA A 184 -5.22 12.90 -0.65
CA ALA A 184 -5.83 12.25 0.51
C ALA A 184 -4.86 11.72 1.59
N LEU A 185 -3.52 11.81 1.45
CA LEU A 185 -2.62 11.64 2.61
C LEU A 185 -2.98 12.59 3.76
N ALA A 186 -3.59 13.71 3.38
CA ALA A 186 -4.04 14.81 4.19
C ALA A 186 -5.43 14.59 4.84
N ASP A 187 -6.18 13.55 4.43
CA ASP A 187 -7.56 13.29 4.90
C ASP A 187 -7.80 11.84 5.37
N ASN A 188 -6.73 11.09 5.58
CA ASN A 188 -6.77 9.68 5.99
C ASN A 188 -7.36 9.42 7.39
N ASN A 189 -7.80 10.46 8.10
CA ASN A 189 -8.47 10.39 9.40
C ASN A 189 -9.70 11.31 9.54
N ASN A 190 -10.22 11.93 8.46
CA ASN A 190 -11.37 12.84 8.55
C ASN A 190 -11.12 14.00 9.55
N THR A 191 -9.85 14.39 9.73
CA THR A 191 -9.38 15.32 10.78
C THR A 191 -9.26 16.76 10.31
N SER A 192 -9.59 17.08 9.05
CA SER A 192 -9.44 18.43 8.47
C SER A 192 -8.02 19.02 8.56
N SER A 193 -7.02 18.21 8.91
CA SER A 193 -5.62 18.61 9.09
C SER A 193 -4.78 17.88 8.07
N LEU A 194 -4.27 18.64 7.11
CA LEU A 194 -3.61 18.16 5.91
C LEU A 194 -2.19 17.58 6.16
N GLU A 195 -1.74 17.51 7.41
CA GLU A 195 -0.31 17.42 7.77
C GLU A 195 0.06 16.22 8.67
N GLN A 196 -0.88 15.31 8.96
CA GLN A 196 -0.58 14.22 9.91
C GLN A 196 -0.13 12.95 9.20
N PHE A 197 1.16 12.63 9.30
CA PHE A 197 1.74 11.37 8.82
C PHE A 197 1.24 10.17 9.66
N PRO A 198 0.33 9.33 9.16
CA PRO A 198 -0.26 8.24 9.94
C PRO A 198 0.77 7.15 10.26
N MET A 199 0.49 6.30 11.25
CA MET A 199 1.28 5.10 11.46
C MET A 199 1.29 4.21 10.19
N VAL A 200 2.48 3.81 9.72
CA VAL A 200 2.68 3.12 8.43
C VAL A 200 1.83 1.87 8.24
N GLY A 201 1.61 1.08 9.31
CA GLY A 201 0.74 -0.09 9.22
C GLY A 201 -0.73 0.26 8.95
N GLN A 202 -1.22 1.37 9.51
CA GLN A 202 -2.57 1.86 9.23
C GLN A 202 -2.68 2.42 7.82
N PHE A 203 -1.66 3.14 7.38
CA PHE A 203 -1.56 3.67 6.02
C PHE A 203 -1.59 2.55 4.97
N VAL A 204 -0.71 1.55 5.08
CA VAL A 204 -0.63 0.42 4.14
C VAL A 204 -1.94 -0.37 4.08
N SER A 205 -2.66 -0.50 5.21
CA SER A 205 -3.95 -1.21 5.28
C SER A 205 -5.10 -0.57 4.47
N LEU A 206 -4.92 0.68 4.00
CA LEU A 206 -5.87 1.34 3.12
C LEU A 206 -5.80 0.81 1.68
N TYR A 207 -4.65 0.25 1.30
CA TYR A 207 -4.35 -0.12 -0.09
C TYR A 207 -4.30 -1.64 -0.29
N PHE A 208 -3.85 -2.39 0.73
CA PHE A 208 -3.65 -3.83 0.62
C PHE A 208 -4.57 -4.59 1.57
N PRO A 209 -5.30 -5.61 1.09
CA PRO A 209 -6.08 -6.49 1.96
C PRO A 209 -5.18 -7.30 2.89
N MET A 210 -5.69 -7.60 4.08
CA MET A 210 -5.12 -8.64 4.95
C MET A 210 -5.82 -9.96 4.68
N GLY A 211 -5.05 -11.03 4.60
CA GLY A 211 -5.58 -12.35 4.33
C GLY A 211 -5.04 -13.41 5.29
N HIS A 212 -5.82 -14.47 5.44
CA HIS A 212 -5.35 -15.70 6.07
C HIS A 212 -5.96 -16.93 5.41
N ILE A 213 -5.23 -18.04 5.50
CA ILE A 213 -5.63 -19.37 5.06
C ILE A 213 -5.14 -20.40 6.08
N LYS A 214 -5.94 -21.46 6.28
CA LYS A 214 -5.66 -22.49 7.29
C LYS A 214 -5.76 -23.87 6.65
N SER A 215 -4.79 -24.73 6.95
CA SER A 215 -4.93 -26.17 6.75
C SER A 215 -5.64 -26.79 7.94
N THR A 216 -6.41 -27.85 7.69
CA THR A 216 -6.94 -28.72 8.74
C THR A 216 -5.89 -29.69 9.28
N THR A 217 -4.74 -29.79 8.62
CA THR A 217 -3.62 -30.65 8.99
C THR A 217 -2.63 -29.89 9.88
N VAL A 218 -2.16 -30.57 10.92
CA VAL A 218 -1.11 -30.08 11.84
C VAL A 218 0.24 -30.13 11.11
N ASP A 219 1.05 -29.08 11.23
CA ASP A 219 2.40 -28.98 10.64
C ASP A 219 2.46 -29.34 9.14
N ASP A 220 1.52 -28.79 8.38
CA ASP A 220 1.33 -29.06 6.94
C ASP A 220 2.34 -28.26 6.10
N GLU A 221 3.57 -28.77 5.98
CA GLU A 221 4.64 -28.13 5.22
C GLU A 221 4.31 -27.98 3.73
N ALA A 222 3.62 -28.97 3.13
CA ALA A 222 3.22 -28.90 1.73
C ALA A 222 2.22 -27.76 1.47
N PHE A 223 1.28 -27.56 2.40
CA PHE A 223 0.40 -26.39 2.39
C PHE A 223 1.20 -25.09 2.51
N VAL A 224 2.18 -25.03 3.42
CA VAL A 224 2.98 -23.82 3.61
C VAL A 224 3.76 -23.47 2.35
N GLU A 225 4.44 -24.44 1.76
CA GLU A 225 5.22 -24.28 0.53
C GLU A 225 4.32 -23.82 -0.62
N TYR A 226 3.22 -24.52 -0.87
CA TYR A 226 2.29 -24.21 -1.96
C TYR A 226 1.70 -22.80 -1.84
N PHE A 227 1.14 -22.46 -0.68
CA PHE A 227 0.47 -21.17 -0.52
C PHE A 227 1.45 -20.01 -0.36
N SER A 228 2.65 -20.21 0.19
CA SER A 228 3.68 -19.15 0.26
C SER A 228 4.24 -18.81 -1.13
N ALA A 229 4.26 -19.77 -2.06
CA ALA A 229 4.65 -19.52 -3.44
C ALA A 229 3.61 -18.69 -4.21
N SER A 230 2.34 -18.67 -3.79
CA SER A 230 1.27 -17.94 -4.47
C SER A 230 1.62 -16.47 -4.71
N GLU A 231 1.28 -15.98 -5.90
CA GLU A 231 1.38 -14.56 -6.24
C GLU A 231 0.39 -13.69 -5.48
N LYS A 232 -0.63 -14.28 -4.85
CA LYS A 232 -1.65 -13.55 -4.11
C LYS A 232 -1.09 -12.82 -2.89
N TRP A 233 -0.04 -13.35 -2.27
CA TRP A 233 0.62 -12.70 -1.14
C TRP A 233 1.44 -11.51 -1.62
N LEU A 234 1.36 -10.42 -0.88
CA LEU A 234 2.18 -9.26 -1.12
C LEU A 234 3.64 -9.61 -0.78
N LYS A 235 4.53 -9.35 -1.74
CA LYS A 235 5.95 -9.64 -1.62
C LYS A 235 6.72 -8.42 -2.07
N CYS A 236 7.75 -8.04 -1.33
CA CYS A 236 8.73 -7.09 -1.81
C CYS A 236 9.43 -7.65 -3.05
N VAL A 237 9.61 -6.80 -4.07
CA VAL A 237 10.36 -7.20 -5.26
C VAL A 237 11.79 -6.73 -5.15
N THR A 238 12.70 -7.52 -5.71
CA THR A 238 14.10 -7.14 -5.91
C THR A 238 14.30 -6.96 -7.41
N LYS A 239 14.83 -5.81 -7.83
CA LYS A 239 15.09 -5.50 -9.25
C LYS A 239 16.59 -5.50 -9.54
#